data_AF-A0A2A7WR54-F1
#
_entry.id   AF-A0A2A7WR54-F1
#
_cell.length_a   1.000
_cell.length_b   1.000
_cell.length_c   1.000
_cell.angle_alpha   90.00
_cell.angle_beta   90.00
_cell.angle_gamma   90.00
#
_symmetry.space_group_name_H-M   'P 1'
#
loop_
_entity.id
_entity.type
_entity.pdbx_description
1 polymer ?
#
loop_
_entity_poly.entity_id
_entity_poly.type
_entity_poly.pdbx_seq_one_letter_code
_entity_poly.pdbx_strand_id
1 'polypeptide(L)'
;MQKNLVFHIPTYTDDHSTFPKPVNEEYDYWTPLIKYFLLKSDTIEIHCWNEEIDTFEEIKKLNSFEIYKEDRITILKGMKNSILSMYLSKHHINNIGEFKWFTVNLNKGIVPVFHSGHWGTEFVVTNASEKDIELIKSIIPAKTSFHQY
;
A
#
# COMPACT_ATOMS: atom_id res chain seq x y z
N MET A 1 3.86 -25.20 -3.45
CA MET A 1 4.41 -24.33 -4.53
C MET A 1 4.22 -22.90 -4.10
N GLN A 2 5.29 -22.09 -4.11
CA GLN A 2 5.19 -20.64 -3.91
C GLN A 2 4.61 -20.02 -5.18
N LYS A 3 3.66 -19.09 -5.02
CA LYS A 3 2.94 -18.44 -6.12
C LYS A 3 3.11 -16.94 -5.99
N ASN A 4 3.35 -16.26 -7.09
CA ASN A 4 3.27 -14.80 -7.11
C ASN A 4 1.84 -14.40 -7.45
N LEU A 5 1.35 -13.39 -6.75
CA LEU A 5 0.02 -12.87 -6.93
C LEU A 5 0.11 -11.43 -7.43
N VAL A 6 -0.69 -11.12 -8.43
CA VAL A 6 -0.94 -9.76 -8.87
C VAL A 6 -2.44 -9.57 -8.87
N PHE A 7 -2.91 -8.49 -8.24
CA PHE A 7 -4.33 -8.17 -8.26
C PHE A 7 -4.58 -6.66 -8.36
N HIS A 8 -5.61 -6.31 -9.12
CA HIS A 8 -6.01 -4.94 -9.43
C HIS A 8 -7.44 -4.72 -8.98
N ILE A 9 -7.61 -3.79 -8.04
CA ILE A 9 -8.91 -3.35 -7.54
C ILE A 9 -9.64 -2.66 -8.70
N PRO A 10 -10.94 -2.92 -8.92
CA PRO A 10 -11.68 -2.20 -9.94
C PRO A 10 -11.74 -0.71 -9.58
N THR A 11 -11.36 0.14 -10.52
CA THR A 11 -11.29 1.58 -10.31
C THR A 11 -12.08 2.36 -11.37
N TYR A 12 -12.36 3.62 -11.06
CA TYR A 12 -12.77 4.65 -12.00
C TYR A 12 -11.92 5.91 -11.75
N THR A 13 -11.93 6.82 -12.72
CA THR A 13 -11.22 8.10 -12.63
C THR A 13 -12.17 9.19 -13.08
N ASP A 14 -12.27 10.28 -12.31
CA ASP A 14 -13.07 11.45 -12.67
C ASP A 14 -12.48 12.14 -13.92
N ASP A 15 -13.34 12.75 -14.77
CA ASP A 15 -12.96 13.31 -16.08
C ASP A 15 -11.80 14.33 -16.08
N HIS A 16 -11.50 14.93 -14.92
CA HIS A 16 -10.43 15.92 -14.73
C HIS A 16 -9.40 15.51 -13.67
N SER A 17 -9.34 14.22 -13.32
CA SER A 17 -8.41 13.67 -12.36
C SER A 17 -7.51 12.61 -13.01
N THR A 18 -6.32 12.42 -12.45
CA THR A 18 -5.47 11.26 -12.74
C THR A 18 -5.48 10.26 -11.58
N PHE A 19 -6.26 10.53 -10.54
CA PHE A 19 -6.32 9.74 -9.31
C PHE A 19 -7.37 8.62 -9.46
N PRO A 20 -6.97 7.34 -9.54
CA PRO A 20 -7.90 6.23 -9.63
C PRO A 20 -8.54 5.97 -8.26
N LYS A 21 -9.88 5.91 -8.23
CA LYS A 21 -10.64 5.59 -7.02
C LYS A 21 -11.25 4.20 -7.14
N PRO A 22 -11.30 3.40 -6.06
CA PRO A 22 -12.04 2.14 -6.05
C PRO A 22 -13.50 2.38 -6.46
N VAL A 23 -14.10 1.46 -7.24
CA VAL A 23 -15.50 1.61 -7.70
C VAL A 23 -16.52 1.66 -6.56
N ASN A 24 -16.20 1.10 -5.40
CA ASN A 24 -17.00 1.21 -4.18
C ASN A 24 -16.65 2.46 -3.35
N GLU A 25 -15.75 3.31 -3.83
CA GLU A 25 -15.20 4.52 -3.18
C GLU A 25 -14.52 4.30 -1.82
N GLU A 26 -14.55 3.08 -1.29
CA GLU A 26 -14.05 2.73 0.03
C GLU A 26 -12.84 1.79 -0.07
N TYR A 27 -11.75 2.19 0.60
CA TYR A 27 -10.52 1.41 0.73
C TYR A 27 -10.60 0.34 1.84
N ASP A 28 -11.78 -0.25 2.05
CA ASP A 28 -12.05 -1.18 3.15
C ASP A 28 -11.12 -2.40 3.18
N TYR A 29 -10.62 -2.79 2.01
CA TYR A 29 -9.65 -3.87 1.86
C TYR A 29 -8.27 -3.51 2.42
N TRP A 30 -7.91 -2.22 2.50
CA TRP A 30 -6.57 -1.78 2.86
C TRP A 30 -6.18 -2.20 4.27
N THR A 31 -6.98 -1.79 5.25
CA THR A 31 -6.69 -2.03 6.67
C THR A 31 -6.46 -3.51 7.01
N PRO A 32 -7.33 -4.46 6.61
CA PRO A 32 -7.09 -5.87 6.86
C PRO A 32 -5.88 -6.43 6.08
N LEU A 33 -5.67 -6.02 4.81
CA LEU A 33 -4.49 -6.45 4.05
C LEU A 33 -3.19 -5.97 4.69
N ILE A 34 -3.06 -4.67 4.96
CA ILE A 34 -1.81 -4.10 5.45
C ILE A 34 -1.48 -4.65 6.84
N LYS A 35 -2.47 -4.81 7.73
CA LYS A 35 -2.25 -5.43 9.04
C LYS A 35 -1.74 -6.85 8.92
N TYR A 36 -2.29 -7.64 8.01
CA TYR A 36 -1.86 -9.02 7.80
C TYR A 36 -0.41 -9.10 7.30
N PHE A 37 -0.04 -8.30 6.30
CA PHE A 37 1.31 -8.34 5.73
C PHE A 37 2.36 -7.63 6.57
N LEU A 38 1.99 -6.67 7.42
CA LEU A 38 2.88 -6.07 8.42
C LEU A 38 3.38 -7.09 9.46
N LEU A 39 2.64 -8.18 9.71
CA LEU A 39 3.10 -9.26 10.59
C LEU A 39 4.25 -10.08 9.96
N LYS A 40 4.40 -10.00 8.64
CA LYS A 40 5.37 -10.78 7.86
C LYS A 40 6.58 -9.97 7.41
N SER A 41 6.59 -8.66 7.67
CA SER A 41 7.67 -7.76 7.29
C SER A 41 8.47 -7.28 8.49
N ASP A 42 9.65 -6.74 8.24
CA ASP A 42 10.45 -5.98 9.21
C ASP A 42 10.80 -4.58 8.70
N THR A 43 10.57 -4.30 7.43
CA THR A 43 10.89 -3.02 6.79
C THR A 43 9.66 -2.48 6.06
N ILE A 44 9.46 -1.17 6.16
CA ILE A 44 8.42 -0.41 5.47
C ILE A 44 9.11 0.62 4.57
N GLU A 45 8.61 0.77 3.35
CA GLU A 45 9.02 1.82 2.43
C GLU A 45 7.78 2.44 1.77
N ILE A 46 7.66 3.76 1.80
CA ILE A 46 6.51 4.53 1.30
C ILE A 46 7.01 5.50 0.24
N HIS A 47 6.35 5.56 -0.90
CA HIS A 47 6.64 6.53 -1.95
C HIS A 47 5.49 7.51 -2.08
N CYS A 48 5.81 8.79 -2.10
CA CYS A 48 4.85 9.89 -2.31
C CYS A 48 5.35 10.79 -3.44
N TRP A 49 4.43 11.43 -4.15
CA TRP A 49 4.80 12.51 -5.06
C TRP A 49 5.34 13.70 -4.26
N ASN A 50 6.32 14.41 -4.81
CA ASN A 50 6.93 15.57 -4.15
C ASN A 50 5.94 16.71 -3.92
N GLU A 51 4.89 16.76 -4.72
CA GLU A 51 3.79 17.71 -4.66
C GLU A 51 2.79 17.40 -3.51
N GLU A 52 2.78 16.18 -2.97
CA GLU A 52 1.94 15.75 -1.84
C GLU A 52 2.53 16.22 -0.49
N ILE A 53 2.70 17.55 -0.35
CA ILE A 53 3.41 18.20 0.78
C ILE A 53 2.79 17.82 2.13
N ASP A 54 1.46 17.78 2.22
CA ASP A 54 0.76 17.47 3.48
C ASP A 54 1.07 16.05 3.97
N THR A 55 1.05 15.07 3.06
CA THR A 55 1.43 13.69 3.35
C THR A 55 2.88 13.61 3.80
N PHE A 56 3.78 14.30 3.11
CA PHE A 56 5.20 14.32 3.46
C PHE A 56 5.44 14.90 4.87
N GLU A 57 4.86 16.06 5.18
CA GLU A 57 5.03 16.72 6.49
C GLU A 57 4.38 15.93 7.63
N GLU A 58 3.31 15.17 7.37
CA GLU A 58 2.73 14.23 8.33
C GLU A 58 3.69 13.08 8.64
N ILE A 59 4.23 12.40 7.62
CA ILE A 59 5.11 11.24 7.80
C ILE A 59 6.43 11.66 8.46
N LYS A 60 6.97 12.83 8.10
CA LYS A 60 8.20 13.39 8.67
C LYS A 60 8.12 13.53 10.18
N LYS A 61 6.96 13.88 10.74
CA LYS A 61 6.74 13.99 12.21
C LYS A 61 6.85 12.66 12.94
N LEU A 62 6.75 11.53 12.24
CA LEU A 62 6.90 10.20 12.84
C LEU A 62 8.35 9.88 13.21
N ASN A 63 9.34 10.65 12.72
CA ASN A 63 10.78 10.51 13.02
C ASN A 63 11.30 9.06 12.99
N SER A 64 10.73 8.23 12.11
CA SER A 64 10.97 6.78 12.06
C SER A 64 11.50 6.31 10.70
N PHE A 65 11.85 7.25 9.82
CA PHE A 65 12.24 6.98 8.44
C PHE A 65 13.55 7.68 8.07
N GLU A 66 14.34 6.99 7.25
CA GLU A 66 15.29 7.62 6.34
C GLU A 66 14.50 8.15 5.14
N ILE A 67 14.87 9.34 4.68
CA ILE A 67 14.17 10.05 3.61
C ILE A 67 15.13 10.22 2.43
N TYR A 68 14.68 9.77 1.27
CA TYR A 68 15.38 9.87 -0.01
C TYR A 68 14.49 10.63 -0.98
N LYS A 69 15.09 11.44 -1.86
CA LYS A 69 14.38 12.10 -2.96
C LYS A 69 14.91 11.57 -4.28
N GLU A 70 14.00 11.11 -5.14
CA GLU A 70 14.30 10.60 -6.47
C GLU A 70 13.36 11.25 -7.48
N ASP A 71 13.91 12.14 -8.32
CA ASP A 71 13.15 12.90 -9.32
C ASP A 71 11.89 13.56 -8.73
N ARG A 72 10.69 13.04 -9.05
CA ARG A 72 9.38 13.55 -8.58
C ARG A 72 8.83 12.81 -7.36
N ILE A 73 9.57 11.85 -6.82
CA ILE A 73 9.13 11.00 -5.72
C ILE A 73 10.00 11.25 -4.49
N THR A 74 9.36 11.29 -3.33
CA THR A 74 10.01 11.17 -2.03
C THR A 74 9.77 9.77 -1.49
N ILE A 75 10.86 9.08 -1.14
CA ILE A 75 10.88 7.73 -0.60
C ILE A 75 11.19 7.81 0.90
N LEU A 76 10.33 7.21 1.72
CA LEU A 76 10.49 7.12 3.17
C LEU A 76 10.66 5.66 3.56
N LYS A 77 11.82 5.29 4.11
CA LYS A 77 12.18 3.90 4.40
C LYS A 77 12.61 3.72 5.85
N GLY A 78 12.10 2.71 6.51
CA GLY A 78 12.38 2.50 7.93
C GLY A 78 12.04 1.11 8.43
N MET A 79 12.63 0.76 9.57
CA MET A 79 12.29 -0.47 10.28
C MET A 79 10.86 -0.39 10.81
N LYS A 80 10.10 -1.47 10.65
CA LYS A 80 8.74 -1.60 11.14
C LYS A 80 8.71 -1.41 12.66
N ASN A 81 7.94 -0.43 13.11
CA ASN A 81 7.60 -0.23 14.51
C ASN A 81 6.08 -0.05 14.68
N SER A 82 5.62 0.03 15.93
CA SER A 82 4.19 0.14 16.25
C SER A 82 3.56 1.43 15.74
N ILE A 83 4.28 2.56 15.81
CA ILE A 83 3.82 3.88 15.34
C ILE A 83 3.59 3.83 13.83
N LEU A 84 4.55 3.30 13.07
CA LEU A 84 4.44 3.17 11.62
C LEU A 84 3.36 2.19 11.19
N SER A 85 3.26 1.06 11.89
CA SER A 85 2.22 0.06 11.61
C SER A 85 0.82 0.63 11.86
N MET A 86 0.66 1.44 12.92
CA MET A 86 -0.60 2.12 13.22
C MET A 86 -0.89 3.20 12.18
N TYR A 87 0.11 3.99 11.80
CA TYR A 87 -0.02 5.03 10.79
C TYR A 87 -0.51 4.45 9.45
N LEU A 88 0.19 3.44 8.93
CA LEU A 88 -0.18 2.77 7.69
C LEU A 88 -1.59 2.18 7.72
N SER A 89 -1.99 1.60 8.85
CA SER A 89 -3.29 0.92 8.95
C SER A 89 -4.47 1.85 9.24
N LYS A 90 -4.26 3.03 9.82
CA LYS A 90 -5.37 3.91 10.26
C LYS A 90 -5.42 5.26 9.55
N HIS A 91 -4.32 5.73 8.98
CA HIS A 91 -4.20 7.08 8.45
C HIS A 91 -3.91 7.09 6.94
N HIS A 92 -4.49 6.13 6.21
CA HIS A 92 -4.24 5.91 4.78
C HIS A 92 -5.04 6.83 3.85
N ILE A 93 -6.07 7.51 4.36
CA ILE A 93 -6.94 8.43 3.60
C ILE A 93 -6.73 9.87 4.07
N ASN A 94 -6.67 10.81 3.13
CA ASN A 94 -6.59 12.25 3.39
C ASN A 94 -7.97 12.86 3.71
N ASN A 95 -8.03 14.18 3.88
CA ASN A 95 -9.26 14.90 4.24
C ASN A 95 -10.32 14.95 3.12
N ILE A 96 -9.96 14.61 1.88
CA ILE A 96 -10.87 14.59 0.72
C ILE A 96 -11.23 13.17 0.28
N GLY A 97 -10.88 12.15 1.07
CA GLY A 97 -11.25 10.75 0.80
C GLY A 97 -10.27 9.99 -0.10
N GLU A 98 -9.14 10.59 -0.46
CA GLU A 98 -8.14 9.97 -1.34
C GLU A 98 -7.03 9.27 -0.55
N PHE A 99 -6.53 8.17 -1.10
CA PHE A 99 -5.41 7.45 -0.54
C PHE A 99 -4.10 8.24 -0.61
N LYS A 100 -3.37 8.29 0.50
CA LYS A 100 -2.27 9.25 0.68
C LYS A 100 -0.98 8.96 -0.05
N TRP A 101 -0.69 7.69 -0.36
CA TRP A 101 0.63 7.26 -0.80
C TRP A 101 0.53 6.60 -2.17
N PHE A 102 1.44 6.95 -3.07
CA PHE A 102 1.49 6.30 -4.37
C PHE A 102 1.89 4.83 -4.24
N THR A 103 2.91 4.54 -3.43
CA THR A 103 3.43 3.19 -3.20
C THR A 103 3.62 2.87 -1.72
N VAL A 104 3.35 1.63 -1.32
CA VAL A 104 3.79 1.04 -0.05
C VAL A 104 4.42 -0.32 -0.31
N ASN A 105 5.68 -0.48 0.09
CA ASN A 105 6.45 -1.71 0.02
C ASN A 105 6.70 -2.25 1.43
N LEU A 106 6.44 -3.54 1.63
CA LEU A 106 6.80 -4.27 2.83
C LEU A 106 7.82 -5.35 2.49
N ASN A 107 8.93 -5.36 3.23
CA ASN A 107 10.02 -6.32 3.03
C ASN A 107 10.33 -7.09 4.33
N LYS A 108 10.85 -8.31 4.18
CA LYS A 108 11.47 -9.11 5.23
C LYS A 108 12.95 -9.25 4.92
N GLY A 109 13.78 -8.42 5.52
CA GLY A 109 15.15 -8.21 5.08
C GLY A 109 15.16 -7.71 3.63
N ILE A 110 15.82 -8.45 2.72
CA ILE A 110 15.88 -8.13 1.29
C ILE A 110 14.73 -8.73 0.47
N VAL A 111 13.85 -9.51 1.10
CA VAL A 111 12.79 -10.24 0.39
C VAL A 111 11.51 -9.41 0.37
N PRO A 112 10.95 -9.07 -0.80
CA PRO A 112 9.68 -8.37 -0.89
C PRO A 112 8.53 -9.28 -0.43
N VAL A 113 7.64 -8.75 0.39
CA VAL A 113 6.50 -9.49 0.95
C VAL A 113 5.18 -8.99 0.37
N PHE A 114 5.07 -7.68 0.22
CA PHE A 114 3.86 -7.02 -0.25
C PHE A 114 4.24 -5.70 -0.92
N HIS A 115 3.61 -5.44 -2.04
CA HIS A 115 3.68 -4.18 -2.75
C HIS A 115 2.25 -3.70 -2.99
N SER A 116 2.04 -2.41 -2.76
CA SER A 116 0.86 -1.67 -3.14
C SER A 116 1.30 -0.49 -3.99
N GLY A 117 0.74 -0.35 -5.19
CA GLY A 117 0.99 0.76 -6.11
C GLY A 117 -0.29 1.48 -6.49
N HIS A 118 -0.12 2.58 -7.23
CA HIS A 118 -1.20 3.41 -7.77
C HIS A 118 -2.27 3.74 -6.73
N TRP A 119 -1.84 4.31 -5.60
CA TRP A 119 -2.71 4.76 -4.52
C TRP A 119 -3.59 3.66 -3.93
N GLY A 120 -3.00 2.47 -3.73
CA GLY A 120 -3.69 1.36 -3.07
C GLY A 120 -4.68 0.63 -3.98
N THR A 121 -4.48 0.65 -5.29
CA THR A 121 -5.38 -0.01 -6.25
C THR A 121 -4.72 -1.17 -7.00
N GLU A 122 -3.40 -1.26 -6.96
CA GLU A 122 -2.63 -2.36 -7.54
C GLU A 122 -1.76 -3.03 -6.49
N PHE A 123 -1.71 -4.36 -6.53
CA PHE A 123 -1.03 -5.13 -5.50
C PHE A 123 -0.22 -6.28 -6.07
N VAL A 124 0.94 -6.50 -5.47
CA VAL A 124 1.78 -7.67 -5.72
C VAL A 124 2.16 -8.33 -4.40
N VAL A 125 1.98 -9.65 -4.32
CA VAL A 125 2.42 -10.46 -3.17
C VAL A 125 3.32 -11.55 -3.71
N THR A 126 4.58 -11.56 -3.26
CA THR A 126 5.54 -12.59 -3.69
C THR A 126 5.52 -13.78 -2.74
N ASN A 127 5.81 -14.97 -3.27
CA ASN A 127 5.88 -16.20 -2.48
C ASN A 127 4.64 -16.46 -1.60
N ALA A 128 3.45 -16.13 -2.11
CA ALA A 128 2.21 -16.21 -1.35
C ALA A 128 1.89 -17.66 -0.96
N SER A 129 1.52 -17.83 0.31
CA SER A 129 1.00 -19.11 0.81
C SER A 129 -0.47 -19.30 0.43
N GLU A 130 -1.00 -20.51 0.53
CA GLU A 130 -2.44 -20.77 0.32
C GLU A 130 -3.30 -19.95 1.29
N LYS A 131 -2.87 -19.79 2.54
CA LYS A 131 -3.54 -18.93 3.54
C LYS A 131 -3.54 -17.46 3.12
N ASP A 132 -2.52 -17.02 2.40
CA ASP A 132 -2.41 -15.64 1.93
C ASP A 132 -3.43 -15.42 0.82
N ILE A 133 -3.52 -16.37 -0.12
CA ILE A 133 -4.48 -16.34 -1.22
C ILE A 133 -5.91 -16.35 -0.69
N GLU A 134 -6.22 -17.24 0.26
CA GLU A 134 -7.55 -17.33 0.88
C GLU A 134 -7.94 -16.03 1.58
N LEU A 135 -7.01 -15.46 2.35
CA LEU A 135 -7.24 -14.19 3.04
C LEU A 135 -7.42 -13.03 2.05
N ILE A 136 -6.57 -12.92 1.02
CA ILE A 136 -6.72 -11.85 0.02
C ILE A 136 -8.10 -11.97 -0.66
N LYS A 137 -8.49 -13.18 -1.09
CA LYS A 137 -9.77 -13.41 -1.76
C LYS A 137 -11.00 -13.13 -0.88
N SER A 138 -10.87 -13.23 0.45
CA SER A 138 -11.97 -12.91 1.37
C SER A 138 -12.12 -11.42 1.67
N ILE A 139 -11.11 -10.62 1.31
CA ILE A 139 -11.04 -9.18 1.61
C ILE A 139 -11.27 -8.31 0.37
N ILE A 140 -10.69 -8.70 -0.77
CA ILE A 140 -10.72 -7.86 -1.98
C ILE A 140 -12.16 -7.69 -2.52
N PRO A 141 -12.49 -6.55 -3.13
CA PRO A 141 -13.79 -6.32 -3.73
C PRO A 141 -14.15 -7.36 -4.80
N ALA A 142 -15.46 -7.55 -5.01
CA ALA A 142 -15.94 -8.32 -6.14
C ALA A 142 -15.44 -7.68 -7.45
N LYS A 143 -15.15 -8.53 -8.46
CA LYS A 143 -14.61 -8.12 -9.77
C LYS A 143 -13.15 -7.61 -9.77
N THR A 144 -12.43 -7.71 -8.65
CA THR A 144 -10.97 -7.57 -8.66
C THR A 144 -10.34 -8.53 -9.67
N SER A 145 -9.51 -8.00 -10.56
CA SER A 145 -8.69 -8.83 -11.44
C SER A 145 -7.62 -9.50 -10.60
N PHE A 146 -7.58 -10.84 -10.60
CA PHE A 146 -6.69 -11.61 -9.74
C PHE A 146 -5.93 -12.66 -10.56
N HIS A 147 -4.61 -12.53 -10.60
CA HIS A 147 -3.71 -13.40 -11.35
C HIS A 147 -2.72 -14.08 -10.41
N GLN A 148 -2.50 -15.38 -10.64
CA GLN A 148 -1.60 -16.23 -9.87
C GLN A 148 -0.67 -16.97 -10.84
N TYR A 149 0.64 -16.85 -10.68
CA TYR A 149 1.65 -17.47 -11.55
C TYR A 149 2.88 -17.95 -10.78
#